data_AF-A0A2U2JEB2-F1
#
_entry.id   AF-A0A2U2JEB2-F1
#
_cell.length_a   1.000
_cell.length_b   1.000
_cell.length_c   1.000
_cell.angle_alpha   90.00
_cell.angle_beta   90.00
_cell.angle_gamma   90.00
#
_symmetry.space_group_name_H-M   'P 1'
#
loop_
_entity.id
_entity.type
_entity.pdbx_description
1 polymer ?
#
loop_
_entity_poly.entity_id
_entity_poly.type
_entity_poly.pdbx_seq_one_letter_code
_entity_poly.pdbx_strand_id
1 'polypeptide(L)'
;MLNKFFVVCFLMLISIVVSAQDYPFSLPSNMKATININSSSQEAFNNLLLGTNTHHFSTTKEKDLINKLKPITIRFPHGLWANWYDWRRDVTRLFGAESFQYEQGVNKTIKTKSPDLLANIKIFDSNNIKVGIDGLTSLNATRKSTTGKGFDMMWTFNMSADGTDFNNGSPETIARYNNLISRGFEVKVIELGNENFYPGQRSSIIPNAEDYIARAKSMSAALKTKDPNIRVSIPLLRRDSWANPNWNRDVTQDLSYFDAVTVHTYVGSDPDDVNNSDEAFGTALTARKYLGNSIYDYAHKVAPNKPIWLTEWGVKSGGPNAVSVLGMADCYIFMSQNQDVFERANWFSVNGKLNSHFVWETYISNSGVERPRIKYPLEKTLFGSAYEIIRLALENTTLIESNVEVSNLVDGVKAVNARVVTKDGKTSIFVVNLSNQDVPFNVNIDGVAYTDTKVHKAITFTKMDEERVMGIDVDPLTLISQGTEGITLPKFSINIIELSNATLSASKKIKEDVVNIYPNPNRGVFNINLSHGEEMQYKIYSINGAEIQKGSVLSTKEIRLNNHKAGIYILKIEGNRGTSMHKIVLN
;
A
#
# COMPACT_ATOMS: atom_id res chain seq x y z
N MET A 1 33.01 0.41 -63.56
CA MET A 1 34.07 -0.23 -62.75
C MET A 1 34.41 0.73 -61.62
N LEU A 2 34.05 0.42 -60.37
CA LEU A 2 34.67 1.00 -59.19
C LEU A 2 34.38 0.11 -57.96
N ASN A 3 35.44 -0.11 -57.19
CA ASN A 3 35.62 -1.16 -56.18
C ASN A 3 34.66 -1.11 -54.99
N LYS A 4 34.14 -2.28 -54.58
CA LYS A 4 33.53 -2.50 -53.26
C LYS A 4 34.63 -2.82 -52.24
N PHE A 5 34.84 -1.92 -51.29
CA PHE A 5 35.65 -2.17 -50.10
C PHE A 5 34.77 -2.89 -49.05
N PHE A 6 35.17 -4.10 -48.67
CA PHE A 6 34.57 -4.83 -47.55
C PHE A 6 35.19 -4.31 -46.25
N VAL A 7 34.41 -3.63 -45.42
CA VAL A 7 34.81 -3.30 -44.04
C VAL A 7 34.23 -4.36 -43.13
N VAL A 8 35.10 -5.25 -42.65
CA VAL A 8 34.78 -6.20 -41.57
C VAL A 8 34.89 -5.44 -40.25
N CYS A 9 33.76 -5.04 -39.68
CA CYS A 9 33.71 -4.55 -38.30
C CYS A 9 33.82 -5.74 -37.35
N PHE A 10 34.97 -5.87 -36.69
CA PHE A 10 35.17 -6.76 -35.56
C PHE A 10 34.34 -6.23 -34.37
N LEU A 11 33.18 -6.84 -34.10
CA LEU A 11 32.47 -6.61 -32.85
C LEU A 11 33.29 -7.27 -31.72
N MET A 12 34.03 -6.47 -30.95
CA MET A 12 34.50 -6.90 -29.64
C MET A 12 33.26 -7.11 -28.76
N LEU A 13 32.90 -8.37 -28.52
CA LEU A 13 32.04 -8.78 -27.42
C LEU A 13 32.78 -8.43 -26.11
N ILE A 14 32.51 -7.24 -25.57
CA ILE A 14 32.83 -6.92 -24.19
C ILE A 14 31.84 -7.71 -23.34
N SER A 15 32.29 -8.86 -22.86
CA SER A 15 31.60 -9.59 -21.79
C SER A 15 31.62 -8.69 -20.55
N ILE A 16 30.55 -7.96 -20.30
CA ILE A 16 30.34 -7.28 -19.02
C ILE A 16 30.09 -8.41 -18.02
N VAL A 17 31.15 -8.79 -17.29
CA VAL A 17 31.02 -9.63 -16.11
C VAL A 17 30.33 -8.77 -15.06
N VAL A 18 28.99 -8.86 -14.98
CA VAL A 18 28.25 -8.30 -13.86
C VAL A 18 28.59 -9.16 -12.65
N SER A 19 29.54 -8.70 -11.83
CA SER A 19 29.80 -9.31 -10.54
C SER A 19 28.54 -9.22 -9.69
N ALA A 20 28.10 -10.33 -9.11
CA ALA A 20 27.00 -10.34 -8.15
C ALA A 20 27.32 -9.37 -7.01
N GLN A 21 26.36 -8.51 -6.64
CA GLN A 21 26.54 -7.57 -5.54
C GLN A 21 26.69 -8.35 -4.23
N ASP A 22 27.70 -8.00 -3.43
CA ASP A 22 27.87 -8.54 -2.07
C ASP A 22 26.69 -8.12 -1.18
N TYR A 23 26.40 -8.92 -0.16
CA TYR A 23 25.36 -8.58 0.80
C TYR A 23 25.67 -7.23 1.48
N PRO A 24 24.77 -6.22 1.39
CA PRO A 24 25.15 -4.83 1.67
C PRO A 24 25.14 -4.45 3.16
N PHE A 25 24.81 -5.38 4.06
CA PHE A 25 24.72 -5.12 5.51
C PHE A 25 25.70 -5.97 6.31
N SER A 26 26.25 -5.41 7.37
CA SER A 26 27.07 -6.14 8.34
C SER A 26 26.18 -6.67 9.46
N LEU A 27 26.17 -7.99 9.65
CA LEU A 27 25.35 -8.66 10.66
C LEU A 27 26.21 -9.60 11.52
N PRO A 28 25.85 -9.81 12.81
CA PRO A 28 26.51 -10.81 13.65
C PRO A 28 26.41 -12.21 13.04
N SER A 29 27.46 -13.04 13.17
CA SER A 29 27.56 -14.37 12.54
C SER A 29 26.69 -15.47 13.15
N ASN A 30 26.14 -15.26 14.35
CA ASN A 30 25.30 -16.22 15.07
C ASN A 30 23.98 -15.57 15.48
N MET A 31 23.37 -14.85 14.54
CA MET A 31 22.13 -14.14 14.79
C MET A 31 21.01 -15.12 15.16
N LYS A 32 20.21 -14.75 16.15
CA LYS A 32 18.99 -15.45 16.54
C LYS A 32 17.84 -14.46 16.54
N ALA A 33 16.65 -14.93 16.20
CA ALA A 33 15.43 -14.14 16.25
C ALA A 33 14.46 -14.77 17.24
N THR A 34 13.80 -13.95 18.05
CA THR A 34 12.76 -14.41 18.99
C THR A 34 11.49 -13.59 18.75
N ILE A 35 10.35 -14.23 18.55
CA ILE A 35 9.06 -13.56 18.50
C ILE A 35 8.33 -13.75 19.83
N ASN A 36 7.96 -12.63 20.44
CA ASN A 36 7.14 -12.59 21.66
C ASN A 36 5.71 -12.24 21.26
N ILE A 37 4.78 -13.18 21.47
CA ILE A 37 3.37 -13.10 21.10
C ILE A 37 2.57 -12.69 22.33
N ASN A 38 1.78 -11.61 22.22
CA ASN A 38 0.79 -11.22 23.19
C ASN A 38 -0.59 -11.63 22.68
N SER A 39 -1.04 -12.81 23.07
CA SER A 39 -2.28 -13.40 22.54
C SER A 39 -3.55 -12.65 22.97
N SER A 40 -3.43 -11.81 24.00
CA SER A 40 -4.52 -10.98 24.53
C SER A 40 -4.85 -9.75 23.68
N SER A 41 -4.07 -9.44 22.66
CA SER A 41 -4.24 -8.25 21.83
C SER A 41 -4.42 -8.66 20.38
N GLN A 42 -5.60 -8.36 19.84
CA GLN A 42 -6.05 -8.83 18.54
C GLN A 42 -6.75 -7.72 17.76
N GLU A 43 -6.55 -7.72 16.45
CA GLU A 43 -7.23 -6.83 15.50
C GLU A 43 -7.51 -7.57 14.19
N ALA A 44 -8.55 -7.18 13.45
CA ALA A 44 -8.77 -7.74 12.13
C ALA A 44 -7.70 -7.23 11.16
N PHE A 45 -7.18 -8.09 10.29
CA PHE A 45 -6.34 -7.63 9.20
C PHE A 45 -7.17 -6.82 8.19
N ASN A 46 -6.67 -5.64 7.81
CA ASN A 46 -7.28 -4.81 6.81
C ASN A 46 -6.95 -5.34 5.41
N ASN A 47 -7.88 -6.12 4.84
CA ASN A 47 -7.72 -6.69 3.50
C ASN A 47 -7.49 -5.64 2.40
N LEU A 48 -7.93 -4.38 2.57
CA LEU A 48 -7.71 -3.32 1.58
C LEU A 48 -6.23 -2.97 1.38
N LEU A 49 -5.36 -3.41 2.28
CA LEU A 49 -3.90 -3.31 2.11
C LEU A 49 -3.38 -4.26 1.02
N LEU A 50 -4.14 -5.31 0.68
CA LEU A 50 -3.86 -6.26 -0.40
C LEU A 50 -4.52 -5.82 -1.73
N GLY A 51 -4.78 -4.53 -1.91
CA GLY A 51 -5.28 -4.03 -3.19
C GLY A 51 -4.22 -4.13 -4.29
N THR A 52 -4.67 -4.09 -5.53
CA THR A 52 -3.79 -4.13 -6.70
C THR A 52 -4.30 -3.24 -7.81
N ASN A 53 -3.40 -2.63 -8.58
CA ASN A 53 -3.77 -2.00 -9.85
C ASN A 53 -3.81 -3.06 -10.93
N THR A 54 -4.99 -3.18 -11.54
CA THR A 54 -5.30 -4.13 -12.60
C THR A 54 -6.05 -3.41 -13.71
N HIS A 55 -5.83 -3.81 -14.95
CA HIS A 55 -6.45 -3.20 -16.12
C HIS A 55 -6.77 -4.22 -17.20
N HIS A 56 -7.29 -3.77 -18.34
CA HIS A 56 -7.77 -4.62 -19.43
C HIS A 56 -8.94 -5.54 -18.98
N PHE A 57 -10.17 -5.08 -19.20
CA PHE A 57 -11.39 -5.75 -18.74
C PHE A 57 -12.32 -6.19 -19.89
N SER A 58 -11.92 -5.94 -21.13
CA SER A 58 -12.80 -5.90 -22.28
C SER A 58 -12.99 -7.27 -22.91
N THR A 59 -11.91 -8.01 -23.16
CA THR A 59 -11.95 -9.31 -23.84
C THR A 59 -12.27 -10.46 -22.90
N THR A 60 -12.71 -11.62 -23.42
CA THR A 60 -12.93 -12.82 -22.61
C THR A 60 -11.66 -13.22 -21.86
N LYS A 61 -10.51 -13.23 -22.56
CA LYS A 61 -9.20 -13.58 -21.98
C LYS A 61 -8.80 -12.65 -20.83
N GLU A 62 -9.09 -11.37 -20.98
CA GLU A 62 -8.89 -10.35 -19.95
C GLU A 62 -9.79 -10.59 -18.73
N LYS A 63 -11.07 -10.85 -18.95
CA LYS A 63 -12.03 -11.17 -17.87
C LYS A 63 -11.64 -12.45 -17.14
N ASP A 64 -11.18 -13.48 -17.86
CA ASP A 64 -10.69 -14.72 -17.27
C ASP A 64 -9.48 -14.48 -16.38
N LEU A 65 -8.55 -13.61 -16.80
CA LEU A 65 -7.41 -13.19 -15.98
C LEU A 65 -7.85 -12.48 -14.70
N ILE A 66 -8.82 -11.57 -14.77
CA ILE A 66 -9.35 -10.88 -13.58
C ILE A 66 -10.04 -11.85 -12.63
N ASN A 67 -10.83 -12.80 -13.16
CA ASN A 67 -11.45 -13.86 -12.38
C ASN A 67 -10.43 -14.79 -11.72
N LYS A 68 -9.30 -15.05 -12.40
CA LYS A 68 -8.18 -15.82 -11.85
C LYS A 68 -7.49 -15.07 -10.71
N LEU A 69 -7.24 -13.77 -10.89
CA LEU A 69 -6.56 -12.93 -9.91
C LEU A 69 -7.39 -12.70 -8.64
N LYS A 70 -8.72 -12.55 -8.77
CA LYS A 70 -9.63 -12.20 -7.68
C LYS A 70 -9.12 -10.98 -6.89
N PRO A 71 -8.98 -9.81 -7.53
CA PRO A 71 -8.47 -8.61 -6.85
C PRO A 71 -9.37 -8.25 -5.65
N ILE A 72 -8.75 -7.76 -4.57
CA ILE A 72 -9.47 -7.24 -3.40
C ILE A 72 -10.15 -5.91 -3.78
N THR A 73 -9.34 -4.98 -4.26
CA THR A 73 -9.76 -3.65 -4.71
C THR A 73 -9.39 -3.46 -6.18
N ILE A 74 -10.26 -2.80 -6.94
CA ILE A 74 -9.96 -2.32 -8.29
C ILE A 74 -9.96 -0.78 -8.28
N ARG A 75 -8.82 -0.18 -8.66
CA ARG A 75 -8.72 1.26 -8.92
C ARG A 75 -9.02 1.55 -10.39
N PHE A 76 -10.01 2.39 -10.68
CA PHE A 76 -10.47 2.63 -12.05
C PHE A 76 -10.94 4.07 -12.32
N PRO A 77 -10.62 4.64 -13.50
CA PRO A 77 -9.41 4.33 -14.26
C PRO A 77 -8.18 4.58 -13.37
N HIS A 78 -7.03 4.02 -13.74
CA HIS A 78 -5.82 4.10 -12.92
C HIS A 78 -4.71 4.87 -13.66
N GLY A 79 -3.73 5.35 -12.89
CA GLY A 79 -2.52 6.01 -13.37
C GLY A 79 -2.77 7.29 -14.16
N LEU A 80 -1.75 7.71 -14.90
CA LEU A 80 -1.75 8.92 -15.75
C LEU A 80 -3.00 9.02 -16.64
N TRP A 81 -3.48 7.90 -17.16
CA TRP A 81 -4.62 7.85 -18.08
C TRP A 81 -5.94 8.31 -17.44
N ALA A 82 -6.07 8.21 -16.11
CA ALA A 82 -7.25 8.66 -15.39
C ALA A 82 -7.49 10.17 -15.52
N ASN A 83 -6.43 10.97 -15.65
CA ASN A 83 -6.50 12.42 -15.85
C ASN A 83 -7.09 12.84 -17.20
N TRP A 84 -7.31 11.86 -18.09
CA TRP A 84 -7.76 12.06 -19.46
C TRP A 84 -8.95 11.19 -19.80
N TYR A 85 -9.53 10.48 -18.83
CA TYR A 85 -10.65 9.58 -19.08
C TYR A 85 -11.93 10.35 -19.36
N ASP A 86 -12.57 10.04 -20.49
CA ASP A 86 -13.92 10.44 -20.85
C ASP A 86 -14.88 9.28 -20.55
N TRP A 87 -15.56 9.37 -19.41
CA TRP A 87 -16.48 8.33 -18.93
C TRP A 87 -17.70 8.12 -19.83
N ARG A 88 -18.08 9.11 -20.66
CA ARG A 88 -19.22 8.98 -21.59
C ARG A 88 -18.87 8.11 -22.78
N ARG A 89 -17.63 8.21 -23.24
CA ARG A 89 -17.12 7.50 -24.42
C ARG A 89 -16.33 6.24 -24.06
N ASP A 90 -15.94 6.08 -22.79
CA ASP A 90 -15.01 5.06 -22.30
C ASP A 90 -13.65 5.10 -23.02
N VAL A 91 -13.08 6.29 -23.20
CA VAL A 91 -11.78 6.50 -23.88
C VAL A 91 -10.90 7.49 -23.12
N THR A 92 -9.60 7.46 -23.39
CA THR A 92 -8.66 8.51 -22.99
C THR A 92 -8.64 9.60 -24.06
N ARG A 93 -8.88 10.86 -23.70
CA ARG A 93 -8.79 12.01 -24.61
C ARG A 93 -8.32 13.29 -23.91
N LEU A 94 -7.83 14.24 -24.70
CA LEU A 94 -7.42 15.53 -24.19
C LEU A 94 -8.64 16.39 -23.81
N PHE A 95 -8.55 17.02 -22.63
CA PHE A 95 -9.44 18.09 -22.19
C PHE A 95 -8.60 19.36 -22.02
N GLY A 96 -9.05 20.48 -22.57
CA GLY A 96 -8.28 21.73 -22.62
C GLY A 96 -7.35 21.82 -23.83
N ALA A 97 -6.33 22.66 -23.74
CA ALA A 97 -5.37 22.94 -24.80
C ALA A 97 -4.18 21.96 -24.80
N GLU A 98 -3.54 21.79 -25.95
CA GLU A 98 -2.35 20.95 -26.13
C GLU A 98 -1.08 21.51 -25.47
N SER A 99 -1.14 22.78 -25.07
CA SER A 99 -0.07 23.49 -24.38
C SER A 99 -0.68 24.54 -23.46
N PHE A 100 -0.08 24.75 -22.30
CA PHE A 100 -0.53 25.72 -21.32
C PHE A 100 0.62 26.27 -20.49
N GLN A 101 0.38 27.41 -19.87
CA GLN A 101 1.31 28.05 -18.94
C GLN A 101 1.00 27.61 -17.51
N TYR A 102 2.03 27.40 -16.70
CA TYR A 102 1.93 27.11 -15.27
C TYR A 102 3.03 27.84 -14.48
N GLU A 103 2.79 28.03 -13.19
CA GLU A 103 3.76 28.57 -12.25
C GLU A 103 4.71 27.48 -11.76
N GLN A 104 6.02 27.71 -11.93
CA GLN A 104 7.07 26.77 -11.51
C GLN A 104 7.91 27.30 -10.35
N GLY A 105 8.19 26.42 -9.39
CA GLY A 105 9.14 26.65 -8.32
C GLY A 105 8.67 27.68 -7.30
N VAL A 106 9.54 28.02 -6.34
CA VAL A 106 9.22 28.97 -5.25
C VAL A 106 8.94 30.39 -5.75
N ASN A 107 9.58 30.79 -6.86
CA ASN A 107 9.44 32.13 -7.45
C ASN A 107 8.28 32.22 -8.44
N LYS A 108 7.48 31.15 -8.61
CA LYS A 108 6.32 31.10 -9.52
C LYS A 108 6.66 31.53 -10.95
N THR A 109 7.83 31.12 -11.46
CA THR A 109 8.26 31.44 -12.82
C THR A 109 7.29 30.80 -13.82
N ILE A 110 6.75 31.59 -14.75
CA ILE A 110 5.86 31.06 -15.78
C ILE A 110 6.62 30.17 -16.75
N LYS A 111 6.13 28.94 -16.94
CA LYS A 111 6.65 27.95 -17.89
C LYS A 111 5.53 27.41 -18.75
N THR A 112 5.87 27.04 -19.98
CA THR A 112 4.95 26.36 -20.90
C THR A 112 5.16 24.86 -20.83
N LYS A 113 4.07 24.08 -20.84
CA LYS A 113 4.10 22.62 -20.81
C LYS A 113 2.99 22.06 -21.69
N SER A 114 3.28 20.95 -22.37
CA SER A 114 2.28 20.08 -22.99
C SER A 114 1.97 18.91 -22.06
N PRO A 115 0.73 18.40 -22.06
CA PRO A 115 0.39 17.16 -21.38
C PRO A 115 1.36 16.02 -21.73
N ASP A 116 1.78 15.27 -20.73
CA ASP A 116 2.63 14.11 -20.93
C ASP A 116 1.89 13.05 -21.74
N LEU A 117 2.60 12.36 -22.63
CA LEU A 117 2.04 11.37 -23.55
C LEU A 117 0.90 11.90 -24.46
N LEU A 118 0.85 13.20 -24.77
CA LEU A 118 -0.16 13.80 -25.63
C LEU A 118 -0.37 13.06 -26.96
N ALA A 119 0.71 12.60 -27.60
CA ALA A 119 0.62 11.82 -28.83
C ALA A 119 -0.18 10.52 -28.64
N ASN A 120 0.07 9.79 -27.54
CA ASN A 120 -0.67 8.58 -27.19
C ASN A 120 -2.12 8.88 -26.84
N ILE A 121 -2.39 9.98 -26.13
CA ILE A 121 -3.77 10.43 -25.84
C ILE A 121 -4.55 10.64 -27.14
N LYS A 122 -3.96 11.31 -28.13
CA LYS A 122 -4.60 11.50 -29.45
C LYS A 122 -4.84 10.18 -30.18
N ILE A 123 -3.87 9.25 -30.13
CA ILE A 123 -4.01 7.92 -30.73
C ILE A 123 -5.16 7.14 -30.07
N PHE A 124 -5.29 7.21 -28.75
CA PHE A 124 -6.36 6.53 -28.00
C PHE A 124 -7.73 7.10 -28.35
N ASP A 125 -7.84 8.43 -28.44
CA ASP A 125 -9.08 9.10 -28.83
C ASP A 125 -9.47 8.79 -30.28
N SER A 126 -8.54 8.99 -31.24
CA SER A 126 -8.82 8.82 -32.68
C SER A 126 -9.18 7.38 -33.04
N ASN A 127 -8.56 6.41 -32.36
CA ASN A 127 -8.84 4.98 -32.56
C ASN A 127 -9.95 4.45 -31.65
N ASN A 128 -10.59 5.30 -30.84
CA ASN A 128 -11.66 4.93 -29.92
C ASN A 128 -11.27 3.74 -29.01
N ILE A 129 -10.03 3.72 -28.53
CA ILE A 129 -9.48 2.63 -27.71
C ILE A 129 -10.15 2.66 -26.35
N LYS A 130 -10.87 1.58 -26.04
CA LYS A 130 -11.68 1.47 -24.83
C LYS A 130 -10.83 1.24 -23.59
N VAL A 131 -11.14 1.97 -22.52
CA VAL A 131 -10.53 1.76 -21.19
C VAL A 131 -11.13 0.53 -20.51
N GLY A 132 -12.42 0.25 -20.73
CA GLY A 132 -13.02 -1.04 -20.42
C GLY A 132 -14.10 -1.03 -19.32
N ILE A 133 -14.80 0.08 -19.09
CA ILE A 133 -15.83 0.16 -18.04
C ILE A 133 -16.98 -0.85 -18.24
N ASP A 134 -17.35 -1.17 -19.48
CA ASP A 134 -18.41 -2.15 -19.75
C ASP A 134 -17.97 -3.57 -19.39
N GLY A 135 -16.70 -3.88 -19.64
CA GLY A 135 -16.07 -5.12 -19.23
C GLY A 135 -16.05 -5.27 -17.71
N LEU A 136 -15.65 -4.20 -17.02
CA LEU A 136 -15.64 -4.14 -15.56
C LEU A 136 -17.07 -4.20 -14.97
N THR A 137 -18.04 -3.57 -15.62
CA THR A 137 -19.47 -3.64 -15.25
C THR A 137 -19.95 -5.10 -15.28
N SER A 138 -19.61 -5.82 -16.35
CA SER A 138 -19.96 -7.24 -16.50
C SER A 138 -19.33 -8.09 -15.40
N LEU A 139 -18.04 -7.89 -15.12
CA LEU A 139 -17.32 -8.60 -14.05
C LEU A 139 -17.95 -8.33 -12.68
N ASN A 140 -18.28 -7.08 -12.39
CA ASN A 140 -18.90 -6.67 -11.13
C ASN A 140 -20.29 -7.29 -10.94
N ALA A 141 -21.11 -7.31 -11.99
CA ALA A 141 -22.42 -7.95 -11.96
C ALA A 141 -22.31 -9.46 -11.65
N THR A 142 -21.39 -10.16 -12.33
CA THR A 142 -21.12 -11.59 -12.07
C THR A 142 -20.61 -11.84 -10.65
N ARG A 143 -19.70 -11.01 -10.15
CA ARG A 143 -19.22 -11.13 -8.76
C ARG A 143 -20.36 -10.92 -7.77
N LYS A 144 -21.23 -9.93 -8.01
CA LYS A 144 -22.38 -9.64 -7.15
C LYS A 144 -23.39 -10.78 -7.13
N SER A 145 -23.67 -11.41 -8.27
CA SER A 145 -24.59 -12.56 -8.33
C SER A 145 -24.02 -13.82 -7.66
N THR A 146 -22.70 -13.99 -7.66
CA THR A 146 -22.03 -15.18 -7.10
C THR A 146 -21.65 -15.06 -5.63
N THR A 147 -21.36 -13.84 -5.16
CA THR A 147 -20.85 -13.60 -3.79
C THR A 147 -21.77 -12.71 -2.94
N GLY A 148 -22.83 -12.15 -3.54
CA GLY A 148 -23.69 -11.15 -2.90
C GLY A 148 -23.10 -9.73 -2.85
N LYS A 149 -21.82 -9.55 -3.23
CA LYS A 149 -21.13 -8.25 -3.19
C LYS A 149 -20.38 -7.96 -4.49
N GLY A 150 -20.32 -6.68 -4.86
CA GLY A 150 -19.48 -6.21 -5.97
C GLY A 150 -17.99 -6.25 -5.63
N PHE A 151 -17.16 -5.73 -6.52
CA PHE A 151 -15.77 -5.41 -6.18
C PHE A 151 -15.72 -4.22 -5.21
N ASP A 152 -14.72 -4.19 -4.34
CA ASP A 152 -14.32 -2.95 -3.70
C ASP A 152 -13.71 -2.04 -4.77
N MET A 153 -14.28 -0.85 -4.92
CA MET A 153 -13.93 0.08 -5.98
C MET A 153 -13.27 1.32 -5.41
N MET A 154 -12.17 1.70 -6.06
CA MET A 154 -11.56 3.01 -5.89
C MET A 154 -11.65 3.77 -7.22
N TRP A 155 -12.34 4.90 -7.23
CA TRP A 155 -12.57 5.64 -8.46
C TRP A 155 -11.61 6.81 -8.59
N THR A 156 -10.95 6.97 -9.74
CA THR A 156 -10.15 8.17 -10.00
C THR A 156 -10.94 9.12 -10.89
N PHE A 157 -11.37 10.25 -10.33
CA PHE A 157 -12.14 11.25 -11.08
C PHE A 157 -11.19 12.18 -11.83
N ASN A 158 -11.57 12.51 -13.06
CA ASN A 158 -10.75 13.31 -13.97
C ASN A 158 -10.88 14.78 -13.61
N MET A 159 -9.84 15.34 -13.02
CA MET A 159 -9.81 16.75 -12.60
C MET A 159 -9.83 17.74 -13.77
N SER A 160 -9.61 17.31 -15.01
CA SER A 160 -9.74 18.18 -16.19
C SER A 160 -11.15 18.21 -16.77
N ALA A 161 -11.96 17.19 -16.53
CA ALA A 161 -13.23 16.98 -17.23
C ALA A 161 -14.45 16.88 -16.31
N ASP A 162 -14.32 16.25 -15.15
CA ASP A 162 -15.47 15.92 -14.31
C ASP A 162 -15.89 17.09 -13.40
N GLY A 163 -15.03 18.10 -13.25
CA GLY A 163 -15.23 19.24 -12.35
C GLY A 163 -15.30 20.60 -13.04
N THR A 164 -15.75 20.70 -14.30
CA THR A 164 -15.68 21.94 -15.11
C THR A 164 -16.32 23.17 -14.46
N ASP A 165 -17.20 22.98 -13.48
CA ASP A 165 -18.00 24.04 -12.88
C ASP A 165 -17.78 24.16 -11.37
N PHE A 166 -17.39 25.36 -10.93
CA PHE A 166 -16.87 25.61 -9.58
C PHE A 166 -17.93 26.02 -8.54
N ASN A 167 -19.17 26.36 -8.97
CA ASN A 167 -20.18 26.98 -8.09
C ASN A 167 -21.64 26.53 -8.35
N ASN A 168 -21.88 25.49 -9.16
CA ASN A 168 -23.23 25.03 -9.53
C ASN A 168 -23.51 23.58 -9.09
N GLY A 169 -22.77 23.08 -8.09
CA GLY A 169 -22.90 21.71 -7.60
C GLY A 169 -22.24 20.64 -8.48
N SER A 170 -21.26 21.02 -9.33
CA SER A 170 -20.47 20.10 -10.17
C SER A 170 -21.33 19.07 -10.92
N PRO A 171 -22.24 19.48 -11.81
CA PRO A 171 -23.19 18.60 -12.48
C PRO A 171 -22.50 17.46 -13.24
N GLU A 172 -21.34 17.70 -13.83
CA GLU A 172 -20.52 16.67 -14.50
C GLU A 172 -20.03 15.59 -13.53
N THR A 173 -19.58 15.97 -12.34
CA THR A 173 -19.18 15.04 -11.27
C THR A 173 -20.36 14.17 -10.85
N ILE A 174 -21.53 14.79 -10.67
CA ILE A 174 -22.75 14.08 -10.27
C ILE A 174 -23.27 13.18 -11.40
N ALA A 175 -23.14 13.59 -12.66
CA ALA A 175 -23.47 12.76 -13.81
C ALA A 175 -22.59 11.50 -13.88
N ARG A 176 -21.27 11.66 -13.68
CA ARG A 176 -20.34 10.52 -13.60
C ARG A 176 -20.69 9.60 -12.43
N TYR A 177 -20.95 10.14 -11.24
CA TYR A 177 -21.40 9.37 -10.08
C TYR A 177 -22.67 8.56 -10.39
N ASN A 178 -23.71 9.22 -10.92
CA ASN A 178 -24.97 8.55 -11.24
C ASN A 178 -24.79 7.48 -12.33
N ASN A 179 -23.89 7.69 -13.29
CA ASN A 179 -23.57 6.67 -14.30
C ASN A 179 -23.00 5.40 -13.66
N LEU A 180 -22.04 5.54 -12.76
CA LEU A 180 -21.44 4.41 -12.03
C LEU A 180 -22.46 3.68 -11.15
N ILE A 181 -23.34 4.42 -10.46
CA ILE A 181 -24.44 3.82 -9.68
C ILE A 181 -25.39 3.04 -10.60
N SER A 182 -25.75 3.60 -11.76
CA SER A 182 -26.65 2.93 -12.71
C SER A 182 -26.06 1.63 -13.28
N ARG A 183 -24.73 1.52 -13.33
CA ARG A 183 -23.99 0.31 -13.69
C ARG A 183 -23.89 -0.72 -12.54
N GLY A 184 -24.45 -0.43 -11.37
CA GLY A 184 -24.51 -1.34 -10.23
C GLY A 184 -23.27 -1.34 -9.33
N PHE A 185 -22.39 -0.35 -9.47
CA PHE A 185 -21.22 -0.18 -8.61
C PHE A 185 -21.55 0.55 -7.31
N GLU A 186 -20.69 0.35 -6.31
CA GLU A 186 -20.58 1.27 -5.17
C GLU A 186 -19.56 2.36 -5.49
N VAL A 187 -19.89 3.60 -5.09
CA VAL A 187 -19.07 4.78 -5.37
C VAL A 187 -18.86 5.52 -4.04
N LYS A 188 -17.97 4.96 -3.20
CA LYS A 188 -17.71 5.46 -1.84
C LYS A 188 -16.32 6.06 -1.66
N VAL A 189 -15.37 5.69 -2.52
CA VAL A 189 -13.95 6.03 -2.42
C VAL A 189 -13.54 6.63 -3.75
N ILE A 190 -13.18 7.91 -3.73
CA ILE A 190 -12.87 8.67 -4.93
C ILE A 190 -11.56 9.42 -4.75
N GLU A 191 -10.59 9.15 -5.62
CA GLU A 191 -9.40 9.97 -5.76
C GLU A 191 -9.68 11.12 -6.73
N LEU A 192 -9.39 12.34 -6.30
CA LEU A 192 -9.56 13.55 -7.10
C LEU A 192 -8.31 13.76 -7.96
N GLY A 193 -8.20 12.94 -9.02
CA GLY A 193 -7.12 12.99 -10.00
C GLY A 193 -5.85 12.26 -9.60
N ASN A 194 -5.05 11.91 -10.61
CA ASN A 194 -3.81 11.15 -10.44
C ASN A 194 -2.62 12.11 -10.54
N GLU A 195 -1.80 12.20 -9.49
CA GLU A 195 -0.49 12.90 -9.53
C GLU A 195 -0.51 14.29 -10.18
N ASN A 196 -1.58 15.06 -10.00
CA ASN A 196 -1.69 16.40 -10.59
C ASN A 196 -0.65 17.39 -10.04
N PHE A 197 0.19 16.99 -9.08
CA PHE A 197 1.40 17.72 -8.71
C PHE A 197 2.45 17.78 -9.83
N TYR A 198 2.44 16.84 -10.79
CA TYR A 198 3.28 16.91 -11.98
C TYR A 198 2.64 17.83 -13.04
N PRO A 199 3.36 18.85 -13.55
CA PRO A 199 2.84 19.74 -14.59
C PRO A 199 2.31 19.04 -15.83
N GLY A 200 2.98 18.00 -16.34
CA GLY A 200 2.50 17.31 -17.52
C GLY A 200 1.30 16.39 -17.30
N GLN A 201 0.94 16.12 -16.04
CA GLN A 201 -0.29 15.41 -15.68
C GLN A 201 -1.45 16.35 -15.34
N ARG A 202 -1.32 17.65 -15.65
CA ARG A 202 -2.38 18.66 -15.58
C ARG A 202 -2.81 19.09 -16.97
N SER A 203 -3.99 19.69 -17.08
CA SER A 203 -4.48 20.33 -18.30
C SER A 203 -4.44 21.85 -18.19
N SER A 204 -4.69 22.52 -19.32
CA SER A 204 -4.91 23.98 -19.34
C SER A 204 -6.10 24.47 -18.51
N ILE A 205 -6.91 23.55 -17.98
CA ILE A 205 -8.09 23.86 -17.17
C ILE A 205 -7.73 23.89 -15.68
N ILE A 206 -6.69 23.15 -15.27
CA ILE A 206 -6.15 23.14 -13.91
C ILE A 206 -4.63 23.39 -13.90
N PRO A 207 -4.16 24.49 -14.52
CA PRO A 207 -2.72 24.70 -14.74
C PRO A 207 -1.93 24.85 -13.44
N ASN A 208 -2.53 25.37 -12.37
CA ASN A 208 -1.87 25.63 -11.08
C ASN A 208 -2.56 24.93 -9.90
N ALA A 209 -1.91 24.96 -8.74
CA ALA A 209 -2.45 24.35 -7.52
C ALA A 209 -3.77 25.00 -7.09
N GLU A 210 -3.92 26.32 -7.26
CA GLU A 210 -5.15 27.04 -6.94
C GLU A 210 -6.36 26.55 -7.77
N ASP A 211 -6.16 26.28 -9.06
CA ASP A 211 -7.20 25.75 -9.94
C ASP A 211 -7.62 24.34 -9.52
N TYR A 212 -6.63 23.51 -9.18
CA TYR A 212 -6.87 22.17 -8.64
C TYR A 212 -7.67 22.24 -7.32
N ILE A 213 -7.27 23.11 -6.38
CA ILE A 213 -7.94 23.27 -5.08
C ILE A 213 -9.39 23.72 -5.27
N ALA A 214 -9.63 24.74 -6.09
CA ALA A 214 -10.97 25.24 -6.37
C ALA A 214 -11.87 24.12 -6.91
N ARG A 215 -11.34 23.31 -7.83
CA ARG A 215 -12.07 22.19 -8.42
C ARG A 215 -12.34 21.09 -7.40
N ALA A 216 -11.32 20.67 -6.66
CA ALA A 216 -11.42 19.61 -5.66
C ALA A 216 -12.44 19.96 -4.56
N LYS A 217 -12.48 21.22 -4.13
CA LYS A 217 -13.49 21.72 -3.18
C LYS A 217 -14.91 21.62 -3.75
N SER A 218 -15.13 22.09 -4.98
CA SER A 218 -16.44 22.04 -5.64
C SER A 218 -16.94 20.59 -5.79
N MET A 219 -16.08 19.70 -6.31
CA MET A 219 -16.41 18.29 -6.51
C MET A 219 -16.69 17.57 -5.20
N SER A 220 -15.85 17.77 -4.18
CA SER A 220 -16.03 17.17 -2.86
C SER A 220 -17.35 17.60 -2.21
N ALA A 221 -17.65 18.89 -2.23
CA ALA A 221 -18.91 19.41 -1.69
C ALA A 221 -20.13 18.82 -2.40
N ALA A 222 -20.10 18.74 -3.74
CA ALA A 222 -21.18 18.15 -4.53
C ALA A 222 -21.38 16.66 -4.22
N LEU A 223 -20.29 15.88 -4.18
CA LEU A 223 -20.31 14.45 -3.85
C LEU A 223 -20.86 14.21 -2.45
N LYS A 224 -20.38 14.94 -1.44
CA LYS A 224 -20.83 14.80 -0.05
C LYS A 224 -22.27 15.27 0.15
N THR A 225 -22.75 16.23 -0.65
CA THR A 225 -24.18 16.60 -0.69
C THR A 225 -25.02 15.46 -1.24
N LYS A 226 -24.52 14.74 -2.26
CA LYS A 226 -25.20 13.59 -2.85
C LYS A 226 -25.24 12.38 -1.93
N ASP A 227 -24.14 12.10 -1.24
CA ASP A 227 -24.01 11.04 -0.25
C ASP A 227 -22.90 11.39 0.77
N PRO A 228 -23.25 11.70 2.03
CA PRO A 228 -22.29 12.09 3.06
C PRO A 228 -21.24 11.03 3.39
N ASN A 229 -21.44 9.77 3.00
CA ASN A 229 -20.48 8.68 3.23
C ASN A 229 -19.41 8.58 2.14
N ILE A 230 -19.50 9.38 1.08
CA ILE A 230 -18.45 9.44 0.07
C ILE A 230 -17.21 10.07 0.70
N ARG A 231 -16.09 9.37 0.55
CA ARG A 231 -14.78 9.83 0.96
C ARG A 231 -13.95 10.16 -0.26
N VAL A 232 -13.23 11.28 -0.18
CA VAL A 232 -12.35 11.72 -1.25
C VAL A 232 -10.91 11.86 -0.80
N SER A 233 -9.96 11.57 -1.69
CA SER A 233 -8.55 11.88 -1.49
C SER A 233 -8.02 12.89 -2.49
N ILE A 234 -6.90 13.51 -2.12
CA ILE A 234 -6.09 14.35 -2.98
C ILE A 234 -4.67 13.78 -3.11
N PRO A 235 -4.00 13.89 -4.26
CA PRO A 235 -2.65 13.39 -4.45
C PRO A 235 -1.64 14.35 -3.82
N LEU A 236 -0.77 13.81 -2.97
CA LEU A 236 0.35 14.53 -2.37
C LEU A 236 1.69 14.02 -2.91
N LEU A 237 2.66 14.91 -2.96
CA LEU A 237 4.06 14.60 -3.22
C LEU A 237 4.59 13.67 -2.12
N ARG A 238 5.36 12.66 -2.56
CA ARG A 238 6.15 11.75 -1.71
C ARG A 238 7.62 12.15 -1.53
N ARG A 239 8.02 13.24 -2.19
CA ARG A 239 9.39 13.77 -2.23
C ARG A 239 9.39 15.24 -2.66
N ASP A 240 10.52 15.92 -2.48
CA ASP A 240 10.70 17.27 -2.98
C ASP A 240 10.44 17.37 -4.49
N SER A 241 9.83 18.49 -4.90
CA SER A 241 9.49 18.77 -6.30
C SER A 241 10.07 20.11 -6.71
N TRP A 242 10.89 20.09 -7.75
CA TRP A 242 11.38 21.32 -8.39
C TRP A 242 10.25 22.07 -9.12
N ALA A 243 9.23 21.34 -9.58
CA ALA A 243 8.13 21.89 -10.36
C ALA A 243 7.17 22.72 -9.50
N ASN A 244 6.73 22.16 -8.37
CA ASN A 244 5.97 22.89 -7.36
C ASN A 244 6.35 22.38 -5.96
N PRO A 245 7.37 22.97 -5.31
CA PRO A 245 7.82 22.54 -3.99
C PRO A 245 6.79 22.81 -2.90
N ASN A 246 5.80 23.66 -3.18
CA ASN A 246 4.78 24.07 -2.22
C ASN A 246 3.48 23.27 -2.34
N TRP A 247 3.37 22.36 -3.32
CA TRP A 247 2.11 21.63 -3.62
C TRP A 247 1.43 21.08 -2.37
N ASN A 248 2.15 20.27 -1.58
CA ASN A 248 1.58 19.64 -0.37
C ASN A 248 1.04 20.68 0.60
N ARG A 249 1.82 21.74 0.88
CA ARG A 249 1.39 22.81 1.77
C ARG A 249 0.15 23.53 1.23
N ASP A 250 0.16 23.87 -0.06
CA ASP A 250 -0.89 24.70 -0.65
C ASP A 250 -2.24 23.94 -0.71
N VAL A 251 -2.24 22.66 -1.10
CA VAL A 251 -3.47 21.85 -1.17
C VAL A 251 -3.97 21.38 0.20
N THR A 252 -3.21 21.57 1.28
CA THR A 252 -3.60 21.15 2.63
C THR A 252 -3.83 22.32 3.60
N GLN A 253 -3.82 23.57 3.12
CA GLN A 253 -4.20 24.73 3.93
C GLN A 253 -5.62 24.61 4.49
N ASP A 254 -6.51 23.96 3.73
CA ASP A 254 -7.87 23.61 4.14
C ASP A 254 -8.01 22.09 4.14
N LEU A 255 -8.12 21.49 5.33
CA LEU A 255 -8.23 20.04 5.49
C LEU A 255 -9.68 19.53 5.43
N SER A 256 -10.69 20.39 5.26
CA SER A 256 -12.09 19.99 5.40
C SER A 256 -12.68 19.34 4.15
N TYR A 257 -12.10 19.61 2.97
CA TYR A 257 -12.66 19.16 1.70
C TYR A 257 -12.18 17.76 1.26
N PHE A 258 -11.33 17.09 2.04
CA PHE A 258 -10.88 15.74 1.73
C PHE A 258 -10.77 14.87 2.99
N ASP A 259 -10.83 13.56 2.81
CA ASP A 259 -10.95 12.57 3.90
C ASP A 259 -9.71 11.70 4.03
N ALA A 260 -8.87 11.64 2.99
CA ALA A 260 -7.64 10.89 2.92
C ALA A 260 -6.62 11.59 2.01
N VAL A 261 -5.37 11.16 2.04
CA VAL A 261 -4.34 11.62 1.10
C VAL A 261 -3.84 10.44 0.28
N THR A 262 -3.79 10.64 -1.04
CA THR A 262 -3.20 9.66 -1.95
C THR A 262 -1.69 9.88 -1.99
N VAL A 263 -0.92 8.80 -1.84
CA VAL A 263 0.53 8.80 -2.03
C VAL A 263 0.91 7.65 -2.96
N HIS A 264 1.86 7.90 -3.86
CA HIS A 264 2.44 6.87 -4.72
C HIS A 264 3.90 6.66 -4.38
N THR A 265 4.32 5.42 -4.10
CA THR A 265 5.69 5.12 -3.67
C THR A 265 6.28 3.92 -4.39
N TYR A 266 7.22 4.19 -5.29
CA TYR A 266 8.06 3.19 -5.93
C TYR A 266 9.45 3.21 -5.31
N VAL A 267 9.89 2.05 -4.80
CA VAL A 267 11.19 1.87 -4.16
C VAL A 267 12.14 1.12 -5.10
N GLY A 268 13.35 1.65 -5.22
CA GLY A 268 14.39 1.15 -6.10
C GLY A 268 14.25 1.73 -7.50
N SER A 269 13.49 1.09 -8.36
CA SER A 269 13.18 1.58 -9.71
C SER A 269 12.09 2.65 -9.66
N ASP A 270 12.38 3.81 -10.23
CA ASP A 270 11.43 4.92 -10.37
C ASP A 270 10.85 4.93 -11.79
N PRO A 271 9.56 4.60 -11.96
CA PRO A 271 8.95 4.51 -13.28
C PRO A 271 8.76 5.87 -13.96
N ASP A 272 8.78 6.97 -13.18
CA ASP A 272 8.57 8.32 -13.70
C ASP A 272 9.89 8.99 -14.12
N ASP A 273 11.00 8.64 -13.47
CA ASP A 273 12.32 9.20 -13.74
C ASP A 273 13.45 8.20 -13.43
N VAL A 274 13.99 7.58 -14.47
CA VAL A 274 15.08 6.59 -14.36
C VAL A 274 16.33 7.14 -13.66
N ASN A 275 16.60 8.45 -13.72
CA ASN A 275 17.79 9.04 -13.09
C ASN A 275 17.67 9.09 -11.56
N ASN A 276 16.45 8.98 -11.03
CA ASN A 276 16.17 8.90 -9.60
C ASN A 276 16.06 7.46 -9.09
N SER A 277 16.26 6.46 -9.96
CA SER A 277 16.25 5.06 -9.55
C SER A 277 17.48 4.75 -8.71
N ASP A 278 17.26 4.08 -7.57
CA ASP A 278 18.29 3.49 -6.73
C ASP A 278 18.09 1.98 -6.66
N GLU A 279 18.44 1.31 -7.76
CA GLU A 279 18.22 -0.13 -7.93
C GLU A 279 19.21 -0.99 -7.13
N ALA A 280 19.83 -0.49 -6.06
CA ALA A 280 20.68 -1.30 -5.19
C ALA A 280 19.87 -2.34 -4.41
N PHE A 281 20.42 -3.55 -4.22
CA PHE A 281 19.74 -4.60 -3.43
C PHE A 281 19.47 -4.17 -1.98
N GLY A 282 20.33 -3.33 -1.41
CA GLY A 282 20.12 -2.75 -0.08
C GLY A 282 18.84 -1.91 0.01
N THR A 283 18.50 -1.21 -1.07
CA THR A 283 17.30 -0.35 -1.16
C THR A 283 16.02 -1.18 -1.20
N ALA A 284 16.02 -2.30 -1.92
CA ALA A 284 14.91 -3.26 -1.89
C ALA A 284 14.75 -3.92 -0.50
N LEU A 285 15.86 -4.38 0.11
CA LEU A 285 15.84 -5.00 1.44
C LEU A 285 15.43 -4.03 2.57
N THR A 286 15.51 -2.72 2.34
CA THR A 286 15.08 -1.69 3.31
C THR A 286 13.85 -0.93 2.86
N ALA A 287 13.08 -1.49 1.90
CA ALA A 287 11.97 -0.79 1.25
C ALA A 287 10.89 -0.28 2.22
N ARG A 288 10.65 -0.97 3.34
CA ARG A 288 9.71 -0.50 4.38
C ARG A 288 10.05 0.90 4.90
N LYS A 289 11.35 1.22 4.98
CA LYS A 289 11.83 2.52 5.48
C LYS A 289 11.55 3.61 4.47
N TYR A 290 11.84 3.37 3.20
CA TYR A 290 11.51 4.31 2.12
C TYR A 290 10.00 4.52 2.01
N LEU A 291 9.22 3.45 2.15
CA LEU A 291 7.76 3.54 2.21
C LEU A 291 7.31 4.41 3.39
N GLY A 292 7.79 4.15 4.61
CA GLY A 292 7.49 4.97 5.78
C GLY A 292 7.88 6.45 5.61
N ASN A 293 9.09 6.73 5.14
CA ASN A 293 9.60 8.08 4.93
C ASN A 293 8.74 8.86 3.91
N SER A 294 8.31 8.19 2.83
CA SER A 294 7.42 8.81 1.83
C SER A 294 6.10 9.33 2.40
N ILE A 295 5.67 8.76 3.53
CA ILE A 295 4.47 9.15 4.26
C ILE A 295 4.80 10.18 5.35
N TYR A 296 5.67 9.80 6.29
CA TYR A 296 5.90 10.56 7.52
C TYR A 296 6.70 11.84 7.31
N ASP A 297 7.55 11.89 6.28
CA ASP A 297 8.36 13.07 5.98
C ASP A 297 7.68 14.03 4.99
N TYR A 298 6.54 13.63 4.40
CA TYR A 298 5.83 14.44 3.40
C TYR A 298 4.34 14.59 3.71
N ALA A 299 3.53 13.57 3.42
CA ALA A 299 2.08 13.65 3.52
C ALA A 299 1.64 13.96 4.97
N HIS A 300 2.18 13.27 5.95
CA HIS A 300 1.84 13.46 7.36
C HIS A 300 2.49 14.68 8.01
N LYS A 301 3.46 15.34 7.37
CA LYS A 301 3.92 16.67 7.84
C LYS A 301 2.85 17.73 7.70
N VAL A 302 2.00 17.62 6.68
CA VAL A 302 0.96 18.61 6.38
C VAL A 302 -0.46 18.11 6.69
N ALA A 303 -0.66 16.80 6.75
CA ALA A 303 -1.95 16.17 7.03
C ALA A 303 -1.82 14.98 8.02
N PRO A 304 -1.33 15.20 9.27
CA PRO A 304 -0.94 14.13 10.20
C PRO A 304 -2.06 13.19 10.63
N ASN A 305 -3.32 13.65 10.59
CA ASN A 305 -4.48 12.87 11.02
C ASN A 305 -5.29 12.28 9.85
N LYS A 306 -4.80 12.42 8.61
CA LYS A 306 -5.49 11.90 7.43
C LYS A 306 -4.95 10.49 7.11
N PRO A 307 -5.84 9.51 6.89
CA PRO A 307 -5.41 8.18 6.47
C PRO A 307 -4.74 8.24 5.09
N ILE A 308 -3.82 7.31 4.87
CA ILE A 308 -3.10 7.15 3.63
C ILE A 308 -3.85 6.18 2.73
N TRP A 309 -4.08 6.61 1.50
CA TRP A 309 -4.43 5.74 0.38
C TRP A 309 -3.15 5.57 -0.46
N LEU A 310 -2.48 4.44 -0.32
CA LEU A 310 -1.25 4.12 -1.05
C LEU A 310 -1.61 3.50 -2.42
N THR A 311 -2.15 4.31 -3.31
CA THR A 311 -2.90 3.82 -4.48
C THR A 311 -2.03 3.38 -5.64
N GLU A 312 -0.73 3.63 -5.56
CA GLU A 312 0.29 3.01 -6.38
C GLU A 312 1.56 2.79 -5.56
N TRP A 313 2.07 1.57 -5.53
CA TRP A 313 3.37 1.30 -4.95
C TRP A 313 4.02 0.06 -5.53
N GLY A 314 5.34 -0.05 -5.37
CA GLY A 314 6.11 -1.20 -5.79
C GLY A 314 7.51 -1.20 -5.21
N VAL A 315 8.14 -2.37 -5.17
CA VAL A 315 9.55 -2.55 -4.80
C VAL A 315 10.24 -3.28 -5.94
N LYS A 316 11.27 -2.67 -6.52
CA LYS A 316 12.01 -3.27 -7.63
C LYS A 316 13.45 -2.80 -7.63
N SER A 317 14.37 -3.73 -7.56
CA SER A 317 15.81 -3.52 -7.75
C SER A 317 16.27 -4.52 -8.81
N GLY A 318 16.48 -4.05 -10.04
CA GLY A 318 16.64 -4.89 -11.22
C GLY A 318 15.31 -5.47 -11.74
N GLY A 319 14.86 -6.61 -11.19
CA GLY A 319 13.75 -7.39 -11.74
C GLY A 319 12.86 -8.04 -10.65
N PRO A 320 11.95 -8.95 -11.03
CA PRO A 320 11.20 -9.76 -10.09
C PRO A 320 12.11 -10.84 -9.45
N ASN A 321 13.07 -10.40 -8.65
CA ASN A 321 14.09 -11.22 -8.00
C ASN A 321 13.87 -11.35 -6.49
N ALA A 322 14.70 -12.18 -5.84
CA ALA A 322 14.63 -12.47 -4.41
C ALA A 322 14.56 -11.22 -3.53
N VAL A 323 15.47 -10.26 -3.66
CA VAL A 323 15.45 -9.06 -2.78
C VAL A 323 14.24 -8.16 -3.03
N SER A 324 13.76 -8.05 -4.27
CA SER A 324 12.58 -7.25 -4.58
C SER A 324 11.33 -7.84 -3.93
N VAL A 325 11.19 -9.17 -3.90
CA VAL A 325 10.04 -9.82 -3.26
C VAL A 325 10.14 -9.93 -1.75
N LEU A 326 11.36 -10.01 -1.22
CA LEU A 326 11.61 -9.88 0.21
C LEU A 326 11.21 -8.49 0.71
N GLY A 327 11.64 -7.43 0.00
CA GLY A 327 11.23 -6.05 0.28
C GLY A 327 9.73 -5.83 0.14
N MET A 328 9.10 -6.42 -0.88
CA MET A 328 7.64 -6.42 -1.04
C MET A 328 6.93 -7.02 0.18
N ALA A 329 7.30 -8.25 0.57
CA ALA A 329 6.67 -8.94 1.71
C ALA A 329 6.87 -8.17 3.01
N ASP A 330 8.04 -7.58 3.19
CA ASP A 330 8.40 -6.77 4.34
C ASP A 330 7.60 -5.46 4.43
N CYS A 331 7.29 -4.83 3.28
CA CYS A 331 6.38 -3.69 3.19
C CYS A 331 4.93 -4.08 3.57
N TYR A 332 4.45 -5.27 3.21
CA TYR A 332 3.12 -5.73 3.68
C TYR A 332 3.09 -5.96 5.19
N ILE A 333 4.15 -6.53 5.77
CA ILE A 333 4.29 -6.61 7.24
C ILE A 333 4.26 -5.21 7.83
N PHE A 334 5.01 -4.25 7.26
CA PHE A 334 5.03 -2.88 7.74
C PHE A 334 3.65 -2.19 7.68
N MET A 335 2.94 -2.26 6.54
CA MET A 335 1.60 -1.68 6.43
C MET A 335 0.63 -2.32 7.42
N SER A 336 0.71 -3.64 7.62
CA SER A 336 -0.11 -4.33 8.61
C SER A 336 0.18 -3.84 10.04
N GLN A 337 1.42 -3.45 10.35
CA GLN A 337 1.79 -2.94 11.69
C GLN A 337 1.25 -1.52 11.93
N ASN A 338 0.81 -0.84 10.87
CA ASN A 338 0.42 0.57 10.86
C ASN A 338 -0.95 0.73 10.16
N GLN A 339 -1.92 -0.16 10.42
CA GLN A 339 -3.25 -0.12 9.74
C GLN A 339 -4.07 1.12 10.12
N ASP A 340 -3.70 1.80 11.21
CA ASP A 340 -4.22 3.10 11.63
C ASP A 340 -3.78 4.24 10.69
N VAL A 341 -2.63 4.08 10.03
CA VAL A 341 -2.09 5.01 9.04
C VAL A 341 -2.51 4.61 7.62
N PHE A 342 -2.32 3.34 7.26
CA PHE A 342 -2.62 2.81 5.93
C PHE A 342 -4.04 2.25 5.90
N GLU A 343 -4.94 2.96 5.25
CA GLU A 343 -6.31 2.47 5.10
C GLU A 343 -6.46 1.54 3.89
N ARG A 344 -5.71 1.81 2.82
CA ARG A 344 -5.74 0.99 1.59
C ARG A 344 -4.43 1.12 0.84
N ALA A 345 -4.10 0.10 0.07
CA ALA A 345 -2.92 0.10 -0.79
C ALA A 345 -3.18 -0.67 -2.08
N ASN A 346 -2.59 -0.23 -3.20
CA ASN A 346 -2.69 -0.91 -4.49
C ASN A 346 -1.30 -1.10 -5.10
N TRP A 347 -0.83 -2.34 -5.12
CA TRP A 347 0.42 -2.70 -5.82
C TRP A 347 0.30 -2.35 -7.31
N PHE A 348 1.30 -1.64 -7.85
CA PHE A 348 1.32 -1.21 -9.24
C PHE A 348 2.44 -1.91 -10.02
N SER A 349 2.14 -2.80 -10.99
CA SER A 349 0.81 -3.28 -11.39
C SER A 349 0.86 -4.78 -11.71
N VAL A 350 -0.26 -5.48 -11.56
CA VAL A 350 -0.28 -6.95 -11.60
C VAL A 350 -0.15 -7.47 -13.03
N ASN A 351 -0.90 -6.88 -13.95
CA ASN A 351 -0.99 -7.31 -15.35
C ASN A 351 -0.55 -6.21 -16.33
N GLY A 352 0.20 -5.22 -15.82
CA GLY A 352 1.03 -4.32 -16.61
C GLY A 352 2.48 -4.81 -16.66
N LYS A 353 3.39 -4.05 -17.28
CA LYS A 353 4.80 -4.44 -17.40
C LYS A 353 5.64 -4.11 -16.17
N LEU A 354 5.28 -3.04 -15.45
CA LEU A 354 5.97 -2.61 -14.24
C LEU A 354 5.48 -3.44 -13.06
N ASN A 355 6.42 -4.08 -12.35
CA ASN A 355 6.17 -4.92 -11.18
C ASN A 355 5.14 -6.05 -11.40
N SER A 356 5.12 -6.58 -12.63
CA SER A 356 4.15 -7.57 -13.07
C SER A 356 4.18 -8.84 -12.22
N HIS A 357 3.00 -9.32 -11.82
CA HIS A 357 2.86 -10.64 -11.22
C HIS A 357 2.91 -11.74 -12.28
N PHE A 358 2.64 -11.40 -13.55
CA PHE A 358 2.62 -12.34 -14.67
C PHE A 358 3.83 -12.18 -15.58
N VAL A 359 4.27 -13.28 -16.18
CA VAL A 359 5.32 -13.26 -17.20
C VAL A 359 4.79 -12.63 -18.49
N TRP A 360 5.59 -11.75 -19.08
CA TRP A 360 5.34 -11.18 -20.40
C TRP A 360 6.22 -11.84 -21.44
N GLU A 361 5.70 -12.00 -22.64
CA GLU A 361 6.43 -12.49 -23.81
C GLU A 361 6.22 -11.53 -24.98
N THR A 362 7.10 -11.61 -25.98
CA THR A 362 6.87 -10.98 -27.28
C THR A 362 6.30 -11.99 -28.26
N TYR A 363 5.43 -11.53 -29.16
CA TYR A 363 4.89 -12.33 -30.25
C TYR A 363 4.81 -11.49 -31.51
N ILE A 364 4.92 -12.15 -32.67
CA ILE A 364 4.69 -11.51 -33.96
C ILE A 364 3.18 -11.48 -34.22
N SER A 365 2.62 -10.28 -34.29
CA SER A 365 1.21 -10.08 -34.62
C SER A 365 0.91 -10.44 -36.08
N ASN A 366 -0.36 -10.60 -36.43
CA ASN A 366 -0.80 -10.90 -37.81
C ASN A 366 -0.32 -9.87 -38.84
N SER A 367 0.00 -8.64 -38.40
CA SER A 367 0.56 -7.59 -39.25
C SER A 367 2.09 -7.66 -39.39
N GLY A 368 2.74 -8.73 -38.91
CA GLY A 368 4.21 -8.89 -38.90
C GLY A 368 4.94 -8.04 -37.85
N VAL A 369 4.21 -7.32 -36.99
CA VAL A 369 4.79 -6.43 -35.97
C VAL A 369 4.97 -7.19 -34.67
N GLU A 370 6.17 -7.13 -34.08
CA GLU A 370 6.43 -7.66 -32.74
C GLU A 370 5.67 -6.86 -31.68
N ARG A 371 4.92 -7.56 -30.82
CA ARG A 371 4.10 -6.95 -29.77
C ARG A 371 4.28 -7.70 -28.45
N PRO A 372 4.25 -6.98 -27.31
CA PRO A 372 4.26 -7.61 -26.00
C PRO A 372 2.86 -8.14 -25.64
N ARG A 373 2.81 -9.24 -24.90
CA ARG A 373 1.58 -9.73 -24.24
C ARG A 373 1.94 -10.49 -22.96
N ILE A 374 0.96 -10.68 -22.08
CA ILE A 374 1.06 -11.67 -21.01
C ILE A 374 1.21 -13.06 -21.66
N LYS A 375 2.13 -13.88 -21.14
CA LYS A 375 2.40 -15.23 -21.62
C LYS A 375 1.25 -16.18 -21.30
N TYR A 376 0.93 -17.06 -22.24
CA TYR A 376 -0.08 -18.12 -22.05
C TYR A 376 0.47 -19.47 -22.52
N PRO A 377 0.30 -20.59 -21.76
CA PRO A 377 -0.37 -20.69 -20.46
C PRO A 377 0.24 -19.78 -19.39
N LEU A 378 -0.59 -19.37 -18.41
CA LEU A 378 -0.20 -18.34 -17.46
C LEU A 378 0.96 -18.80 -16.57
N GLU A 379 1.96 -17.93 -16.47
CA GLU A 379 3.09 -18.08 -15.57
C GLU A 379 3.19 -16.83 -14.68
N LYS A 380 3.60 -17.05 -13.43
CA LYS A 380 3.84 -16.00 -12.45
C LYS A 380 5.33 -15.74 -12.26
N THR A 381 5.67 -14.47 -12.11
CA THR A 381 7.00 -14.02 -11.66
C THR A 381 7.12 -14.23 -10.14
N LEU A 382 8.30 -13.96 -9.56
CA LEU A 382 8.42 -13.97 -8.10
C LEU A 382 7.50 -12.97 -7.41
N PHE A 383 7.17 -11.81 -8.02
CA PHE A 383 6.17 -10.89 -7.43
C PHE A 383 4.82 -11.59 -7.28
N GLY A 384 4.39 -12.34 -8.31
CA GLY A 384 3.16 -13.13 -8.25
C GLY A 384 3.23 -14.23 -7.18
N SER A 385 4.33 -14.97 -7.11
CA SER A 385 4.54 -16.02 -6.09
C SER A 385 4.55 -15.45 -4.67
N ALA A 386 5.25 -14.34 -4.43
CA ALA A 386 5.31 -13.70 -3.12
C ALA A 386 3.95 -13.13 -2.71
N TYR A 387 3.24 -12.49 -3.65
CA TYR A 387 1.89 -11.98 -3.39
C TYR A 387 0.90 -13.08 -3.03
N GLU A 388 0.99 -14.25 -3.66
CA GLU A 388 0.19 -15.41 -3.30
C GLU A 388 0.46 -15.87 -1.86
N ILE A 389 1.72 -15.94 -1.45
CA ILE A 389 2.11 -16.27 -0.06
C ILE A 389 1.59 -15.21 0.92
N ILE A 390 1.71 -13.93 0.57
CA ILE A 390 1.25 -12.81 1.40
C ILE A 390 -0.27 -12.89 1.60
N ARG A 391 -1.04 -13.15 0.53
CA ARG A 391 -2.50 -13.34 0.64
C ARG A 391 -2.84 -14.58 1.47
N LEU A 392 -2.17 -15.70 1.23
CA LEU A 392 -2.35 -16.92 2.02
C LEU A 392 -2.13 -16.65 3.52
N ALA A 393 -1.11 -15.86 3.85
CA ALA A 393 -0.74 -15.51 5.20
C ALA A 393 -1.66 -14.48 5.88
N LEU A 394 -2.09 -13.42 5.17
CA LEU A 394 -2.74 -12.26 5.79
C LEU A 394 -4.24 -12.13 5.49
N GLU A 395 -4.70 -12.57 4.33
CA GLU A 395 -6.07 -12.30 3.87
C GLU A 395 -7.12 -12.99 4.76
N ASN A 396 -8.11 -12.20 5.21
CA ASN A 396 -9.19 -12.65 6.10
C ASN A 396 -8.67 -13.28 7.40
N THR A 397 -7.66 -12.67 8.01
CA THR A 397 -7.09 -13.14 9.27
C THR A 397 -7.39 -12.16 10.42
N THR A 398 -7.26 -12.66 11.64
CA THR A 398 -7.11 -11.81 12.83
C THR A 398 -5.63 -11.75 13.16
N LEU A 399 -5.09 -10.54 13.26
CA LEU A 399 -3.71 -10.30 13.67
C LEU A 399 -3.61 -10.43 15.20
N ILE A 400 -2.50 -10.99 15.66
CA ILE A 400 -2.13 -11.02 17.08
C ILE A 400 -0.93 -10.10 17.27
N GLU A 401 -0.96 -9.31 18.35
CA GLU A 401 0.16 -8.46 18.74
C GLU A 401 1.41 -9.31 18.98
N SER A 402 2.53 -8.87 18.41
CA SER A 402 3.81 -9.55 18.57
C SER A 402 4.97 -8.60 18.35
N ASN A 403 6.11 -8.92 18.94
CA ASN A 403 7.37 -8.22 18.71
C ASN A 403 8.49 -9.23 18.41
N VAL A 404 9.29 -8.93 17.38
CA VAL A 404 10.48 -9.71 17.03
C VAL A 404 11.72 -9.05 17.61
N GLU A 405 12.53 -9.81 18.35
CA GLU A 405 13.84 -9.42 18.84
C GLU A 405 14.92 -10.04 17.94
N VAL A 406 15.65 -9.19 17.22
CA VAL A 406 16.70 -9.57 16.28
C VAL A 406 17.54 -8.33 15.94
N SER A 407 18.75 -8.53 15.41
CA SER A 407 19.58 -7.44 14.88
C SER A 407 18.89 -6.68 13.74
N ASN A 408 19.22 -5.39 13.62
CA ASN A 408 18.77 -4.54 12.53
C ASN A 408 19.71 -4.61 11.33
N LEU A 409 19.16 -4.52 10.11
CA LEU A 409 19.95 -4.21 8.91
C LEU A 409 20.42 -2.76 8.95
N VAL A 410 19.47 -1.88 9.26
CA VAL A 410 19.65 -0.44 9.50
C VAL A 410 18.61 -0.01 10.54
N ASP A 411 18.76 1.18 11.11
CA ASP A 411 17.76 1.72 12.02
C ASP A 411 16.35 1.73 11.38
N GLY A 412 15.37 1.16 12.10
CA GLY A 412 14.00 0.95 11.65
C GLY A 412 13.73 -0.30 10.80
N VAL A 413 14.75 -1.09 10.45
CA VAL A 413 14.59 -2.31 9.63
C VAL A 413 15.31 -3.50 10.29
N LYS A 414 14.54 -4.42 10.86
CA LYS A 414 15.04 -5.67 11.45
C LYS A 414 15.47 -6.65 10.36
N ALA A 415 16.46 -7.49 10.64
CA ALA A 415 16.89 -8.56 9.74
C ALA A 415 15.82 -9.65 9.53
N VAL A 416 14.95 -9.84 10.53
CA VAL A 416 13.78 -10.71 10.48
C VAL A 416 12.55 -9.91 10.93
N ASN A 417 11.49 -9.91 10.12
CA ASN A 417 10.21 -9.29 10.44
C ASN A 417 9.10 -10.33 10.37
N ALA A 418 8.08 -10.19 11.22
CA ALA A 418 7.00 -11.16 11.30
C ALA A 418 5.64 -10.56 11.67
N ARG A 419 4.57 -11.27 11.32
CA ARG A 419 3.22 -11.12 11.87
C ARG A 419 2.68 -12.46 12.34
N VAL A 420 1.99 -12.44 13.47
CA VAL A 420 1.21 -13.56 13.96
C VAL A 420 -0.24 -13.36 13.56
N VAL A 421 -0.85 -14.41 13.04
CA VAL A 421 -2.22 -14.39 12.53
C VAL A 421 -3.00 -15.60 12.99
N THR A 422 -4.32 -15.44 13.08
CA THR A 422 -5.26 -16.56 13.20
C THR A 422 -6.26 -16.56 12.06
N LYS A 423 -6.59 -17.76 11.58
CA LYS A 423 -7.59 -18.00 10.55
C LYS A 423 -8.17 -19.39 10.74
N ASP A 424 -9.50 -19.49 10.77
CA ASP A 424 -10.22 -20.76 10.93
C ASP A 424 -9.73 -21.60 12.14
N GLY A 425 -9.43 -20.92 13.25
CA GLY A 425 -8.94 -21.54 14.49
C GLY A 425 -7.46 -21.95 14.48
N LYS A 426 -6.74 -21.74 13.37
CA LYS A 426 -5.31 -22.01 13.27
C LYS A 426 -4.49 -20.76 13.53
N THR A 427 -3.39 -20.91 14.26
CA THR A 427 -2.41 -19.84 14.49
C THR A 427 -1.20 -20.07 13.61
N SER A 428 -0.79 -19.04 12.86
CA SER A 428 0.39 -19.08 12.01
C SER A 428 1.25 -17.84 12.19
N ILE A 429 2.54 -17.97 11.89
CA ILE A 429 3.49 -16.86 11.86
C ILE A 429 3.94 -16.67 10.42
N PHE A 430 3.69 -15.48 9.87
CA PHE A 430 4.23 -15.01 8.60
C PHE A 430 5.56 -14.31 8.86
N VAL A 431 6.66 -14.83 8.32
CA VAL A 431 8.01 -14.36 8.64
C VAL A 431 8.83 -14.11 7.38
N VAL A 432 9.51 -12.97 7.30
CA VAL A 432 10.46 -12.64 6.24
C VAL A 432 11.87 -12.58 6.85
N ASN A 433 12.78 -13.42 6.36
CA ASN A 433 14.21 -13.33 6.67
C ASN A 433 14.92 -12.57 5.54
N LEU A 434 15.32 -11.33 5.83
CA LEU A 434 16.02 -10.44 4.91
C LEU A 434 17.54 -10.67 4.91
N SER A 435 18.03 -11.52 5.81
CA SER A 435 19.47 -11.74 5.99
C SER A 435 20.02 -12.80 5.04
N ASN A 436 21.34 -12.73 4.86
CA ASN A 436 22.13 -13.73 4.15
C ASN A 436 22.49 -14.96 5.02
N GLN A 437 21.85 -15.13 6.18
CA GLN A 437 22.11 -16.19 7.15
C GLN A 437 20.85 -17.03 7.41
N ASP A 438 21.06 -18.30 7.71
CA ASP A 438 20.02 -19.13 8.33
C ASP A 438 19.90 -18.70 9.80
N VAL A 439 18.68 -18.38 10.25
CA VAL A 439 18.44 -17.76 11.56
C VAL A 439 17.60 -18.69 12.43
N PRO A 440 18.14 -19.20 13.57
CA PRO A 440 17.32 -19.84 14.59
C PRO A 440 16.22 -18.90 15.08
N PHE A 441 14.98 -19.40 15.10
CA PHE A 441 13.77 -18.64 15.39
C PHE A 441 13.01 -19.23 16.58
N ASN A 442 12.98 -18.50 17.68
CA ASN A 442 12.29 -18.89 18.89
C ASN A 442 10.90 -18.23 18.94
N VAL A 443 9.91 -18.95 19.45
CA VAL A 443 8.54 -18.46 19.60
C VAL A 443 8.18 -18.49 21.08
N ASN A 444 7.74 -17.36 21.62
CA ASN A 444 7.19 -17.25 22.97
C ASN A 444 5.73 -16.80 22.89
N ILE A 445 4.83 -17.52 23.55
CA ILE A 445 3.41 -17.14 23.67
C ILE A 445 3.15 -16.75 25.12
N ASP A 446 2.74 -15.51 25.34
CA ASP A 446 2.44 -14.95 26.67
C ASP A 446 3.57 -15.20 27.70
N GLY A 447 4.82 -15.08 27.24
CA GLY A 447 6.02 -15.29 28.06
C GLY A 447 6.48 -16.74 28.21
N VAL A 448 5.78 -17.71 27.62
CA VAL A 448 6.14 -19.14 27.66
C VAL A 448 6.72 -19.57 26.32
N ALA A 449 7.87 -20.26 26.35
CA ALA A 449 8.47 -20.81 25.15
C ALA A 449 7.55 -21.86 24.51
N TYR A 450 7.27 -21.69 23.22
CA TYR A 450 6.49 -22.64 22.44
C TYR A 450 7.38 -23.78 21.93
N THR A 451 7.10 -25.00 22.38
CA THR A 451 7.88 -26.20 22.04
C THR A 451 7.07 -27.27 21.30
N ASP A 452 5.79 -27.02 21.07
CA ASP A 452 4.88 -27.98 20.44
C ASP A 452 5.16 -28.16 18.94
N THR A 453 4.37 -29.02 18.31
CA THR A 453 4.45 -29.33 16.88
C THR A 453 4.19 -28.09 16.02
N LYS A 454 4.91 -27.98 14.91
CA LYS A 454 4.69 -26.95 13.90
C LYS A 454 4.89 -27.54 12.51
N VAL A 455 4.34 -26.84 11.52
CA VAL A 455 4.61 -27.05 10.10
C VAL A 455 5.23 -25.78 9.55
N HIS A 456 6.48 -25.86 9.12
CA HIS A 456 7.21 -24.73 8.55
C HIS A 456 7.35 -24.92 7.05
N LYS A 457 6.78 -23.98 6.30
CA LYS A 457 6.94 -23.88 4.85
C LYS A 457 7.57 -22.55 4.46
N ALA A 458 8.32 -22.53 3.36
CA ALA A 458 8.91 -21.31 2.86
C ALA A 458 9.12 -21.34 1.34
N ILE A 459 9.23 -20.15 0.75
CA ILE A 459 10.02 -19.97 -0.47
C ILE A 459 11.39 -19.45 -0.05
N THR A 460 12.45 -20.05 -0.59
CA THR A 460 13.84 -19.77 -0.21
C THR A 460 14.66 -19.39 -1.44
N PHE A 461 15.64 -18.52 -1.24
CA PHE A 461 16.54 -18.06 -2.29
C PHE A 461 18.00 -18.31 -1.91
N THR A 462 18.80 -18.67 -2.91
CA THR A 462 20.23 -18.91 -2.74
C THR A 462 21.06 -17.64 -2.96
N LYS A 463 20.53 -16.71 -3.77
CA LYS A 463 21.15 -15.44 -4.15
C LYS A 463 20.14 -14.29 -4.09
N MET A 464 20.64 -13.06 -3.95
CA MET A 464 19.82 -11.84 -3.88
C MET A 464 19.13 -11.50 -5.21
N ASP A 465 19.79 -11.80 -6.32
CA ASP A 465 19.33 -11.55 -7.69
C ASP A 465 18.56 -12.73 -8.30
N GLU A 466 18.29 -13.78 -7.52
CA GLU A 466 17.61 -14.97 -8.02
C GLU A 466 16.22 -14.63 -8.54
N GLU A 467 16.00 -14.85 -9.83
CA GLU A 467 14.67 -14.82 -10.46
C GLU A 467 14.13 -16.23 -10.64
N ARG A 468 12.82 -16.38 -10.47
CA ARG A 468 12.13 -17.66 -10.69
C ARG A 468 10.78 -17.41 -11.34
N VAL A 469 10.43 -18.28 -12.27
CA VAL A 469 9.12 -18.33 -12.90
C VAL A 469 8.44 -19.64 -12.53
N MET A 470 7.13 -19.59 -12.31
CA MET A 470 6.33 -20.76 -11.94
C MET A 470 5.03 -20.76 -12.73
N GLY A 471 4.47 -21.93 -13.01
CA GLY A 471 3.09 -22.01 -13.51
C GLY A 471 2.12 -21.35 -12.54
N ILE A 472 1.05 -20.73 -13.05
CA ILE A 472 0.14 -19.93 -12.21
C ILE A 472 -0.48 -20.71 -11.04
N ASP A 473 -0.64 -22.03 -11.18
CA ASP A 473 -1.25 -22.94 -10.20
C ASP A 473 -0.23 -23.70 -9.33
N VAL A 474 1.07 -23.47 -9.51
CA VAL A 474 2.11 -24.14 -8.73
C VAL A 474 2.26 -23.46 -7.38
N ASP A 475 2.09 -24.20 -6.27
CA ASP A 475 2.32 -23.68 -4.92
C ASP A 475 3.79 -23.20 -4.79
N PRO A 476 4.04 -21.92 -4.45
CA PRO A 476 5.39 -21.41 -4.30
C PRO A 476 6.11 -21.88 -3.03
N LEU A 477 5.38 -22.44 -2.05
CA LEU A 477 5.94 -22.86 -0.77
C LEU A 477 6.40 -24.32 -0.79
N THR A 478 7.59 -24.58 -0.24
CA THR A 478 8.08 -25.93 0.04
C THR A 478 8.09 -26.20 1.53
N LEU A 479 7.94 -27.47 1.93
CA LEU A 479 8.11 -27.89 3.32
C LEU A 479 9.59 -27.76 3.73
N ILE A 480 9.85 -27.05 4.81
CA ILE A 480 11.19 -26.90 5.42
C ILE A 480 11.35 -27.90 6.56
N SER A 481 10.39 -27.93 7.49
CA SER A 481 10.39 -28.86 8.61
C SER A 481 8.98 -29.09 9.16
N GLN A 482 8.81 -30.20 9.88
CA GLN A 482 7.59 -30.53 10.60
C GLN A 482 7.93 -31.32 11.87
N GLY A 483 7.26 -30.98 12.98
CA GLY A 483 7.43 -31.69 14.26
C GLY A 483 7.83 -30.77 15.40
N THR A 484 8.52 -31.32 16.41
CA THR A 484 8.90 -30.65 17.65
C THR A 484 10.31 -30.03 17.61
N GLU A 485 11.08 -30.24 16.54
CA GLU A 485 12.42 -29.64 16.36
C GLU A 485 12.42 -28.11 16.35
N GLY A 486 13.57 -27.48 16.60
CA GLY A 486 13.70 -26.02 16.54
C GLY A 486 13.40 -25.46 15.14
N ILE A 487 12.97 -24.21 15.07
CA ILE A 487 12.71 -23.52 13.80
C ILE A 487 14.00 -22.82 13.36
N THR A 488 14.40 -23.04 12.12
CA THR A 488 15.49 -22.30 11.47
C THR A 488 14.92 -21.65 10.22
N LEU A 489 14.92 -20.32 10.17
CA LEU A 489 14.52 -19.55 8.99
C LEU A 489 15.65 -19.61 7.97
N PRO A 490 15.44 -20.18 6.77
CA PRO A 490 16.46 -20.14 5.73
C PRO A 490 16.84 -18.70 5.39
N LYS A 491 18.08 -18.45 4.98
CA LYS A 491 18.47 -17.15 4.43
C LYS A 491 17.57 -16.76 3.26
N PHE A 492 17.35 -15.47 3.08
CA PHE A 492 16.53 -14.92 1.99
C PHE A 492 15.23 -15.71 1.79
N SER A 493 14.30 -15.59 2.73
CA SER A 493 13.10 -16.42 2.69
C SER A 493 11.83 -15.71 3.14
N ILE A 494 10.72 -16.16 2.59
CA ILE A 494 9.36 -15.83 3.03
C ILE A 494 8.74 -17.12 3.56
N ASN A 495 8.35 -17.11 4.83
CA ASN A 495 8.01 -18.30 5.62
C ASN A 495 6.58 -18.20 6.15
N ILE A 496 5.91 -19.35 6.22
CA ILE A 496 4.69 -19.55 6.99
C ILE A 496 4.94 -20.71 7.96
N ILE A 497 4.77 -20.44 9.25
CA ILE A 497 4.92 -21.43 10.33
C ILE A 497 3.57 -21.61 10.99
N GLU A 498 2.91 -22.73 10.78
CA GLU A 498 1.65 -23.09 11.47
C GLU A 498 1.98 -23.71 12.84
N LEU A 499 1.43 -23.14 13.91
CA LEU A 499 1.60 -23.62 15.28
C LEU A 499 0.46 -24.57 15.64
N SER A 500 0.77 -25.86 15.85
CA SER A 500 -0.23 -26.86 16.23
C SER A 500 -0.61 -26.72 17.71
N ASN A 501 -1.91 -26.65 18.03
CA ASN A 501 -2.42 -26.56 19.40
C ASN A 501 -1.99 -25.30 20.19
N ALA A 502 -1.60 -24.22 19.50
CA ALA A 502 -1.30 -22.95 20.17
C ALA A 502 -2.50 -22.49 21.03
N THR A 503 -2.33 -22.51 22.34
CA THR A 503 -3.34 -22.03 23.29
C THR A 503 -3.19 -20.52 23.41
N LEU A 504 -4.16 -19.78 22.89
CA LEU A 504 -4.21 -18.32 22.99
C LEU A 504 -5.07 -17.92 24.18
N SER A 505 -4.64 -16.90 24.91
CA SER A 505 -5.42 -16.29 25.98
C SER A 505 -6.69 -15.66 25.40
N ALA A 506 -7.86 -16.04 25.93
CA ALA A 506 -9.12 -15.40 25.59
C ALA A 506 -9.22 -14.04 26.30
N SER A 507 -8.72 -12.97 25.70
CA SER A 507 -9.01 -11.63 26.20
C SER A 507 -10.40 -11.20 25.72
N LYS A 508 -11.31 -10.99 26.66
CA LYS A 508 -12.51 -10.18 26.40
C LYS A 508 -12.02 -8.74 26.28
N LYS A 509 -12.26 -8.07 25.15
CA LYS A 509 -11.99 -6.63 25.00
C LYS A 509 -13.13 -5.87 25.70
N ILE A 510 -12.79 -4.90 26.56
CA ILE A 510 -13.79 -3.95 27.06
C ILE A 510 -14.15 -3.03 25.89
N LYS A 511 -15.43 -2.96 25.50
CA LYS A 511 -15.91 -2.06 24.42
C LYS A 511 -15.54 -0.61 24.75
N GLU A 512 -15.17 0.17 23.73
CA GLU A 512 -14.80 1.59 23.87
C GLU A 512 -15.91 2.42 24.55
N ASP A 513 -17.19 2.07 24.36
CA ASP A 513 -18.34 2.71 25.02
C ASP A 513 -18.38 2.57 26.55
N VAL A 514 -17.44 1.81 27.15
CA VAL A 514 -17.37 1.59 28.60
C VAL A 514 -16.50 2.63 29.32
N VAL A 515 -15.56 3.25 28.62
CA VAL A 515 -14.56 4.17 29.20
C VAL A 515 -14.57 5.49 28.45
N ASN A 516 -15.05 6.54 29.10
CA ASN A 516 -15.05 7.90 28.57
C ASN A 516 -13.93 8.73 29.22
N ILE A 517 -13.12 9.39 28.39
CA ILE A 517 -11.99 10.21 28.85
C ILE A 517 -12.17 11.63 28.37
N TYR A 518 -12.28 12.57 29.32
CA TYR A 518 -12.56 13.97 28.97
C TYR A 518 -12.06 14.98 30.02
N PRO A 519 -11.65 16.19 29.59
CA PRO A 519 -11.38 16.53 28.20
C PRO A 519 -10.14 15.79 27.68
N ASN A 520 -10.10 15.54 26.38
CA ASN A 520 -8.94 14.99 25.69
C ASN A 520 -8.94 15.52 24.24
N PRO A 521 -8.05 16.46 23.87
CA PRO A 521 -6.88 16.94 24.60
C PRO A 521 -7.16 17.70 25.91
N ASN A 522 -6.16 17.80 26.81
CA ASN A 522 -6.24 18.53 28.08
C ASN A 522 -4.95 19.28 28.45
N ARG A 523 -4.98 20.10 29.50
CA ARG A 523 -3.85 20.91 30.00
C ARG A 523 -3.25 20.36 31.31
N GLY A 524 -3.31 19.06 31.52
CA GLY A 524 -2.83 18.44 32.76
C GLY A 524 -3.92 17.85 33.65
N VAL A 525 -5.19 18.04 33.34
CA VAL A 525 -6.30 17.48 34.12
C VAL A 525 -7.35 16.87 33.20
N PHE A 526 -7.68 15.60 33.43
CA PHE A 526 -8.75 14.89 32.72
C PHE A 526 -9.43 13.87 33.62
N ASN A 527 -10.63 13.43 33.23
CA ASN A 527 -11.41 12.44 33.96
C ASN A 527 -11.42 11.12 33.20
N ILE A 528 -11.32 10.02 33.94
CA ILE A 528 -11.69 8.68 33.49
C ILE A 528 -13.09 8.41 34.04
N ASN A 529 -14.05 8.16 33.17
CA ASN A 529 -15.43 7.84 33.54
C ASN A 529 -15.81 6.45 33.02
N LEU A 530 -16.16 5.55 33.93
CA LEU A 530 -16.63 4.21 33.66
C LEU A 530 -18.16 4.18 33.66
N SER A 531 -18.77 3.61 32.63
CA SER A 531 -20.23 3.48 32.56
C SER A 531 -20.82 2.41 33.48
N HIS A 532 -19.97 1.65 34.20
CA HIS A 532 -20.37 0.56 35.09
C HIS A 532 -19.60 0.64 36.42
N GLY A 533 -20.27 0.41 37.55
CA GLY A 533 -19.71 0.50 38.90
C GLY A 533 -18.81 -0.66 39.34
N GLU A 534 -17.97 -1.17 38.44
CA GLU A 534 -16.92 -2.16 38.77
C GLU A 534 -15.57 -1.44 38.90
N GLU A 535 -14.81 -1.74 39.95
CA GLU A 535 -13.49 -1.15 40.15
C GLU A 535 -12.49 -1.70 39.11
N MET A 536 -11.88 -0.80 38.35
CA MET A 536 -10.84 -1.11 37.35
C MET A 536 -9.51 -0.48 37.75
N GLN A 537 -8.42 -1.19 37.46
CA GLN A 537 -7.07 -0.66 37.59
C GLN A 537 -6.71 0.17 36.36
N TYR A 538 -5.94 1.23 36.53
CA TYR A 538 -5.39 2.02 35.43
C TYR A 538 -3.89 2.22 35.58
N LYS A 539 -3.21 2.35 34.44
CA LYS A 539 -1.79 2.73 34.33
C LYS A 539 -1.63 3.74 33.19
N ILE A 540 -0.83 4.76 33.39
CA ILE A 540 -0.53 5.79 32.40
C ILE A 540 0.95 5.66 32.05
N TYR A 541 1.26 5.62 30.76
CA TYR A 541 2.60 5.54 30.23
C TYR A 541 2.93 6.77 29.40
N SER A 542 4.19 7.18 29.38
CA SER A 542 4.70 8.07 28.34
C SER A 542 4.76 7.33 27.01
N ILE A 543 4.89 8.07 25.89
CA ILE A 543 5.04 7.47 24.56
C ILE A 543 6.26 6.53 24.42
N ASN A 544 7.27 6.70 25.28
CA ASN A 544 8.46 5.83 25.32
C ASN A 544 8.28 4.60 26.22
N GLY A 545 7.08 4.37 26.76
CA GLY A 545 6.74 3.20 27.59
C GLY A 545 7.04 3.35 29.09
N ALA A 546 7.50 4.52 29.57
CA ALA A 546 7.75 4.72 31.00
C ALA A 546 6.43 4.90 31.77
N GLU A 547 6.21 4.14 32.86
CA GLU A 547 5.04 4.28 33.75
C GLU A 547 5.08 5.64 34.47
N ILE A 548 4.04 6.44 34.29
CA ILE A 548 3.88 7.79 34.85
C ILE A 548 3.02 7.75 36.11
N GLN A 549 1.92 7.01 36.08
CA GLN A 549 0.96 6.94 37.18
C GLN A 549 0.16 5.64 37.11
N LYS A 550 -0.29 5.12 38.25
CA LYS A 550 -1.24 4.00 38.33
C LYS A 550 -2.22 4.17 39.49
N GLY A 551 -3.34 3.47 39.45
CA GLY A 551 -4.32 3.42 40.54
C GLY A 551 -5.57 2.66 40.14
N SER A 552 -6.67 2.89 40.86
CA SER A 552 -7.98 2.32 40.54
C SER A 552 -9.05 3.39 40.33
N VAL A 553 -10.12 3.01 39.62
CA VAL A 553 -11.31 3.82 39.33
C VAL A 553 -12.56 2.95 39.42
N LEU A 554 -13.57 3.40 40.16
CA LEU A 554 -14.85 2.69 40.32
C LEU A 554 -15.97 3.26 39.44
N SER A 555 -16.07 4.59 39.35
CA SER A 555 -17.06 5.28 38.52
C SER A 555 -16.41 6.44 37.78
N THR A 556 -15.96 7.47 38.49
CA THR A 556 -15.22 8.58 37.89
C THR A 556 -13.96 8.87 38.70
N LYS A 557 -12.85 9.12 38.01
CA LYS A 557 -11.58 9.50 38.62
C LYS A 557 -10.95 10.66 37.86
N GLU A 558 -10.68 11.76 38.56
CA GLU A 558 -9.84 12.84 38.04
C GLU A 558 -8.36 12.42 38.10
N ILE A 559 -7.66 12.64 37.00
CA ILE A 559 -6.23 12.43 36.84
C ILE A 559 -5.54 13.78 36.65
N ARG A 560 -4.41 13.98 37.33
CA ARG A 560 -3.63 15.22 37.28
C ARG A 560 -2.20 14.94 36.82
N LEU A 561 -1.88 15.38 35.60
CA LEU A 561 -0.57 15.34 34.97
C LEU A 561 0.04 16.75 34.75
N ASN A 562 -0.43 17.77 35.48
CA ASN A 562 -0.01 19.18 35.31
C ASN A 562 1.52 19.44 35.34
N ASN A 563 2.28 18.54 35.96
CA ASN A 563 3.74 18.67 36.09
C ASN A 563 4.52 17.87 35.02
N HIS A 564 3.82 17.28 34.04
CA HIS A 564 4.43 16.51 32.96
C HIS A 564 4.46 17.31 31.65
N LYS A 565 5.42 16.98 30.77
CA LYS A 565 5.62 17.69 29.50
C LYS A 565 4.41 17.50 28.57
N ALA A 566 4.07 18.53 27.81
CA ALA A 566 3.12 18.42 26.70
C ALA A 566 3.55 17.27 25.76
N GLY A 567 2.58 16.50 25.28
CA GLY A 567 2.83 15.28 24.50
C GLY A 567 1.74 14.23 24.62
N ILE A 568 2.01 13.06 24.05
CA ILE A 568 1.08 11.92 24.03
C ILE A 568 1.42 10.95 25.17
N TYR A 569 0.39 10.52 25.88
CA TYR A 569 0.44 9.49 26.91
C TYR A 569 -0.53 8.37 26.56
N ILE A 570 -0.29 7.19 27.12
CA ILE A 570 -1.12 6.00 26.91
C ILE A 570 -1.73 5.59 28.24
N LEU A 571 -3.05 5.64 28.35
CA LEU A 571 -3.80 5.14 29.49
C LEU A 571 -4.22 3.69 29.21
N LYS A 572 -3.75 2.75 30.02
CA LYS A 572 -4.21 1.37 30.10
C LYS A 572 -5.23 1.26 31.23
N ILE A 573 -6.36 0.61 30.98
CA ILE A 573 -7.35 0.24 32.00
C ILE A 573 -7.54 -1.27 31.97
N GLU A 574 -7.49 -1.92 33.13
CA GLU A 574 -7.61 -3.36 33.34
C GLU A 574 -8.73 -3.66 34.35
N GLY A 575 -9.66 -4.53 33.99
CA GLY A 575 -10.71 -5.00 34.88
C GLY A 575 -11.11 -6.44 34.60
N ASN A 576 -12.07 -6.96 35.36
CA ASN A 576 -12.53 -8.36 35.24
C ASN A 576 -13.10 -8.70 33.85
N ARG A 577 -13.51 -7.67 33.09
CA ARG A 577 -14.09 -7.80 31.74
C ARG A 577 -13.06 -7.61 30.63
N GLY A 578 -11.79 -7.33 30.95
CA GLY A 578 -10.74 -7.15 29.97
C GLY A 578 -9.83 -5.94 30.19
N THR A 579 -9.10 -5.60 29.14
CA THR A 579 -8.19 -4.46 29.08
C THR A 579 -8.63 -3.49 27.98
N SER A 580 -8.47 -2.19 28.19
CA SER A 580 -8.60 -1.14 27.16
C SER A 580 -7.42 -0.17 27.20
N MET A 581 -7.08 0.41 26.06
CA MET A 581 -5.97 1.34 25.90
C MET A 581 -6.48 2.62 25.25
N HIS A 582 -6.08 3.79 25.78
CA HIS A 582 -6.58 5.07 25.33
C HIS A 582 -5.45 6.09 25.22
N LYS A 583 -5.45 6.86 24.14
CA LYS A 583 -4.51 7.96 23.94
C LYS A 583 -4.93 9.18 24.75
N ILE A 584 -4.03 9.77 25.51
CA ILE A 584 -4.21 11.06 26.20
C ILE A 584 -3.30 12.11 25.55
N VAL A 585 -3.85 13.24 25.16
CA VAL A 585 -3.11 14.35 24.54
C VAL A 585 -3.01 15.50 25.55
N LEU A 586 -1.77 15.79 25.98
CA LEU A 586 -1.43 16.89 26.87
C LEU A 586 -0.91 18.07 26.04
N ASN A 587 -1.62 19.20 26.07
CA ASN A 587 -1.27 20.43 25.36
C ASN A 587 -0.43 21.39 26.20
#